data_AF-A0A7Y9L6Q6-F1
#
_entry.id   AF-A0A7Y9L6Q6-F1
#
_cell.length_a   1.000
_cell.length_b   1.000
_cell.length_c   1.000
_cell.angle_alpha   90.00
_cell.angle_beta   90.00
_cell.angle_gamma   90.00
#
_symmetry.space_group_name_H-M   'P 1'
#
loop_
_entity.id
_entity.type
_entity.pdbx_description
1 polymer ?
#
loop_
_entity_poly.entity_id
_entity_poly.type
_entity_poly.pdbx_seq_one_letter_code
_entity_poly.pdbx_strand_id
1 'polypeptide(L)' 'MDTIFDELIDTYLATNVGTVKNFLSPLLSAHLVDNITALYADDRLLPAGTGNKLVINHNKLIRNYAPFITFT' A
#
# COMPACT_ATOMS: atom_id res chain seq x y z
N MET A 1 -2.76 -11.93 -18.48
CA MET A 1 -2.44 -12.17 -17.07
C MET A 1 -1.19 -13.02 -16.94
N ASP A 2 -1.01 -14.01 -17.82
CA ASP A 2 0.19 -14.86 -17.86
C ASP A 2 1.51 -14.05 -17.97
N THR A 3 1.56 -13.03 -18.83
CA THR A 3 2.74 -12.15 -18.96
C THR A 3 3.06 -11.34 -17.70
N ILE A 4 2.06 -10.99 -16.89
CA ILE A 4 2.26 -10.27 -15.62
C ILE A 4 2.89 -11.22 -14.60
N PHE A 5 2.44 -12.47 -14.58
CA PHE A 5 2.98 -13.48 -13.69
C PHE A 5 4.44 -13.80 -14.05
N ASP A 6 4.75 -13.98 -15.34
CA ASP A 6 6.11 -14.24 -15.78
C ASP A 6 7.08 -13.12 -15.40
N GLU A 7 6.71 -11.84 -15.61
CA GLU A 7 7.53 -10.69 -15.21
C GLU A 7 7.76 -10.63 -13.69
N LEU A 8 6.73 -10.95 -12.90
CA LEU A 8 6.85 -11.02 -11.44
C LEU A 8 7.81 -12.12 -10.99
N ILE A 9 7.76 -13.30 -11.62
CA ILE A 9 8.68 -14.41 -11.30
C ILE A 9 10.11 -14.07 -11.71
N ASP A 10 10.32 -13.58 -12.94
CA ASP A 10 11.65 -13.23 -13.44
C ASP A 10 12.33 -12.16 -12.58
N THR A 11 11.59 -11.10 -12.23
CA THR A 11 12.12 -10.02 -11.38
C THR A 11 12.34 -10.48 -9.94
N TYR A 12 11.48 -11.35 -9.41
CA TYR A 12 11.69 -11.95 -8.10
C TYR A 12 12.94 -12.81 -8.06
N LEU A 13 13.15 -13.70 -9.04
CA LEU A 13 14.35 -14.54 -9.10
C LEU A 13 15.63 -13.71 -9.23
N ALA A 14 15.57 -12.58 -9.93
CA ALA A 14 16.71 -11.69 -10.12
C ALA A 14 17.01 -10.78 -8.91
N THR A 15 15.98 -10.30 -8.21
CA THR A 15 16.12 -9.20 -7.23
C THR A 15 15.62 -9.54 -5.83
N ASN A 16 15.06 -10.74 -5.63
CA ASN A 16 14.24 -11.13 -4.47
C ASN A 16 12.98 -10.27 -4.27
N VAL A 17 12.59 -9.49 -5.28
CA VAL A 17 11.39 -8.65 -5.29
C VAL A 17 10.68 -8.76 -6.64
N GLY A 18 9.42 -9.20 -6.65
CA GLY A 18 8.61 -9.23 -7.86
C GLY A 18 8.11 -7.83 -8.22
N THR A 19 8.40 -7.36 -9.42
CA THR A 19 7.95 -6.06 -9.94
C THR A 19 7.36 -6.23 -11.33
N VAL A 20 6.35 -5.43 -11.65
CA VAL A 20 5.70 -5.42 -12.96
C VAL A 20 5.13 -4.03 -13.24
N LYS A 21 5.17 -3.61 -14.50
CA LYS A 21 4.54 -2.35 -14.93
C LYS A 21 3.05 -2.54 -15.18
N ASN A 22 2.27 -1.49 -14.94
CA ASN A 22 0.84 -1.45 -15.26
C ASN A 22 0.03 -2.62 -14.66
N PHE A 23 0.37 -3.04 -13.44
CA PHE A 23 -0.37 -4.10 -12.73
C PHE A 23 -1.86 -3.80 -12.64
N LEU A 24 -2.20 -2.55 -12.34
CA LEU A 24 -3.53 -1.99 -12.52
C LEU A 24 -3.55 -1.19 -13.83
N SER A 25 -4.70 -1.15 -14.48
CA SER A 25 -4.88 -0.25 -15.63
C SER A 25 -4.70 1.21 -15.18
N PRO A 26 -4.30 2.12 -16.10
CA PRO A 26 -4.16 3.54 -15.77
C PRO A 26 -5.44 4.15 -15.17
N LEU A 27 -6.61 3.78 -15.70
CA LEU A 27 -7.90 4.25 -15.19
C LEU A 27 -8.18 3.75 -13.76
N LEU A 28 -7.94 2.47 -13.50
CA LEU A 28 -8.15 1.90 -12.16
C LEU A 28 -7.15 2.47 -11.14
N SER A 29 -5.91 2.69 -11.57
CA SER A 29 -4.88 3.34 -10.76
C SER A 29 -5.29 4.77 -10.38
N ALA A 30 -5.82 5.54 -11.34
CA ALA A 30 -6.30 6.90 -11.10
C ALA A 30 -7.43 6.92 -10.06
N HIS A 31 -8.46 6.06 -10.23
CA HIS A 31 -9.55 5.97 -9.25
C HIS A 31 -9.09 5.55 -7.85
N LEU A 32 -8.10 4.64 -7.77
CA LEU A 32 -7.54 4.24 -6.48
C LEU A 32 -6.83 5.41 -5.78
N VAL A 33 -6.08 6.20 -6.54
CA VAL A 33 -5.42 7.42 -6.02
C VAL A 33 -6.47 8.40 -5.50
N ASP A 34 -7.49 8.71 -6.31
CA ASP A 34 -8.55 9.65 -5.90
C ASP A 34 -9.24 9.21 -4.61
N ASN A 35 -9.56 7.91 -4.49
CA ASN A 35 -10.17 7.35 -3.29
C ASN A 35 -9.27 7.48 -2.05
N ILE A 36 -7.97 7.17 -2.18
CA ILE A 36 -7.03 7.28 -1.06
C ILE A 36 -6.84 8.75 -0.66
N THR A 37 -6.75 9.65 -1.63
CA THR A 37 -6.63 11.09 -1.39
C THR A 37 -7.87 11.64 -0.71
N ALA A 38 -9.07 11.23 -1.10
CA ALA A 38 -10.31 11.61 -0.43
C ALA A 38 -10.35 11.13 1.03
N LEU A 39 -9.96 9.88 1.28
CA LEU A 39 -9.89 9.34 2.65
C LEU A 39 -8.88 10.09 3.53
N TYR A 40 -7.77 10.53 2.95
CA TYR A 40 -6.80 11.36 3.66
C TYR A 40 -7.34 12.76 3.96
N ALA A 41 -8.00 13.40 2.98
CA ALA A 41 -8.58 14.73 3.13
C ALA A 41 -9.73 14.76 4.16
N ASP A 42 -10.47 13.65 4.27
CA ASP A 42 -11.60 13.50 5.20
C ASP A 42 -11.17 13.04 6.61
N ASP A 43 -9.86 13.00 6.93
CA ASP A 43 -9.31 12.48 8.20
C ASP A 43 -9.79 11.04 8.53
N ARG A 44 -10.01 10.22 7.49
CA ARG A 44 -10.52 8.84 7.61
C ARG A 44 -9.41 7.78 7.68
N LEU A 45 -8.14 8.20 7.70
CA LEU A 45 -6.99 7.34 7.92
C LEU A 45 -6.55 7.42 9.38
N LEU A 46 -6.14 6.29 9.96
CA LEU A 46 -5.63 6.27 11.32
C LEU A 46 -4.15 6.69 11.37
N PRO A 47 -3.58 7.01 12.54
CA PRO A 47 -2.14 7.20 12.70
C PRO A 47 -1.37 5.89 12.67
N ALA A 48 -0.14 5.91 12.12
CA ALA A 48 0.70 4.72 12.07
C ALA A 48 1.22 4.38 13.44
N GLY A 49 1.20 3.10 13.76
CA GLY A 49 1.92 2.57 14.91
C GLY A 49 2.52 1.20 14.62
N THR A 50 3.42 0.82 15.51
CA THR A 50 3.92 -0.55 15.66
C THR A 50 3.39 -1.13 16.97
N GLY A 51 3.35 -2.45 17.12
CA GLY A 51 2.82 -3.10 18.32
C GLY A 51 1.62 -4.01 18.01
N ASN A 52 0.70 -4.13 18.97
CA ASN A 52 -0.46 -5.01 18.88
C ASN A 52 -1.75 -4.27 19.21
N LYS A 53 -2.89 -4.98 19.19
CA LYS A 53 -4.21 -4.38 19.46
C LYS A 53 -4.37 -3.79 20.87
N LEU A 54 -3.52 -4.18 21.83
CA LEU A 54 -3.56 -3.72 23.23
C LEU A 54 -2.60 -2.56 23.49
N VAL A 55 -1.45 -2.54 22.79
CA VAL A 55 -0.41 -1.52 22.95
C VAL A 55 0.10 -1.11 21.58
N ILE A 56 -0.18 0.13 21.19
CA ILE A 56 0.27 0.73 19.94
C ILE A 56 1.32 1.80 20.26
N ASN A 57 2.47 1.70 19.61
CA ASN A 57 3.58 2.65 19.69
C ASN A 57 3.62 3.52 18.43
N HIS A 58 3.43 4.82 18.61
CA HIS A 58 3.42 5.83 17.53
C HIS A 58 4.78 6.54 17.37
N ASN A 59 5.90 5.85 17.63
CA ASN A 59 7.22 6.42 17.43
C ASN A 59 7.46 6.76 15.94
N LYS A 60 7.38 8.05 15.62
CA LYS A 60 7.56 8.59 14.27
C LYS A 60 8.96 8.33 13.69
N LEU A 61 9.99 8.09 14.51
CA LEU A 61 11.32 7.68 14.03
C LEU A 61 11.33 6.26 13.46
N ILE A 62 10.39 5.42 13.92
CA ILE A 62 10.23 4.04 13.44
C ILE A 62 9.22 3.99 12.29
N ARG A 63 8.13 4.78 12.36
CA ARG A 63 7.09 4.81 11.33
C ARG A 63 6.39 6.18 11.29
N ASN A 64 6.65 6.99 10.25
CA ASN A 64 6.16 8.37 10.15
C ASN A 64 5.05 8.63 9.10
N TYR A 65 4.56 7.60 8.42
CA TYR A 65 3.54 7.74 7.38
C TYR A 65 2.13 7.49 7.93
N ALA A 66 1.08 8.08 7.35
CA ALA A 66 -0.31 7.81 7.71
C ALA A 66 -0.73 6.40 7.25
N PRO A 67 -1.45 5.58 8.06
CA PRO A 67 -1.97 4.31 7.53
C PRO A 67 -3.39 3.90 7.95
N PHE A 68 -3.79 2.83 7.26
CA PHE A 68 -4.94 1.96 7.46
C PHE A 68 -6.30 2.62 7.31
N ILE A 69 -6.93 2.29 6.17
CA ILE A 69 -8.37 2.28 6.01
C ILE A 69 -8.88 1.12 6.87
N THR A 70 -9.71 1.38 7.87
CA THR A 70 -10.43 0.32 8.58
C THR A 70 -11.70 0.01 7.80
N PHE A 71 -11.83 -1.21 7.30
CA PHE A 71 -13.12 -1.74 6.88
C PHE A 71 -13.86 -2.13 8.15
N THR A 72 -14.97 -1.45 8.44
CA THR A 72 -15.95 -1.85 9.46
C THR A 72 -17.03 -2.68 8.82
#